data_AF-A0A662END9-F1
#
_entry.id   AF-A0A662END9-F1
#
_cell.length_a   1.000
_cell.length_b   1.000
_cell.length_c   1.000
_cell.angle_alpha   90.00
_cell.angle_beta   90.00
_cell.angle_gamma   90.00
#
_symmetry.space_group_name_H-M   'P 1'
#
loop_
_entity.id
_entity.type
_entity.pdbx_description
1 polymer ?
#
loop_
_entity_poly.entity_id
_entity_poly.type
_entity_poly.pdbx_seq_one_letter_code
_entity_poly.pdbx_strand_id
1 'polypeptide(L)'
;MQVTIYFGDEDSYLIELVDELARRERKSRSAVILSILEDYFSRGKRLGELLVRRGAATPETIEKALSVQRSGEMRARIGEILTELGLVSPEEVERALLVQSRVRT
;
A
#
# COMPACT_ATOMS: atom_id res chain seq x y z
N MET A 1 -10.27 7.72 -12.47
CA MET A 1 -11.01 8.39 -11.37
C MET A 1 -10.44 9.79 -11.26
N GLN A 2 -11.28 10.82 -11.34
CA GLN A 2 -10.87 12.21 -11.18
C GLN A 2 -11.07 12.61 -9.72
N VAL A 3 -10.02 13.14 -9.08
CA VAL A 3 -10.06 13.62 -7.69
C VAL A 3 -9.74 15.11 -7.73
N THR A 4 -10.62 15.93 -7.15
CA THR A 4 -10.41 17.37 -7.01
C THR A 4 -9.98 17.66 -5.58
N ILE A 5 -8.85 18.33 -5.41
CA ILE A 5 -8.33 18.77 -4.10
C ILE A 5 -8.44 20.29 -4.07
N TYR A 6 -9.11 20.82 -3.06
CA TYR A 6 -9.24 22.25 -2.82
C TYR A 6 -8.12 22.70 -1.87
N PHE A 7 -7.49 23.83 -2.19
CA PHE A 7 -6.47 24.46 -1.35
C PHE A 7 -6.94 25.86 -0.97
N GLY A 8 -6.79 26.22 0.29
CA GLY A 8 -7.02 27.58 0.78
C GLY A 8 -5.72 28.38 0.85
N ASP A 9 -5.83 29.66 1.22
CA ASP A 9 -4.67 30.55 1.39
C ASP A 9 -3.69 30.02 2.46
N GLU A 10 -4.21 29.34 3.48
CA GLU A 10 -3.43 28.71 4.57
C GLU A 10 -2.51 27.57 4.07
N ASP A 11 -2.83 26.95 2.92
CA ASP A 11 -2.08 25.84 2.36
C ASP A 11 -0.91 26.28 1.47
N SER A 12 -0.70 27.59 1.29
CA SER A 12 0.29 28.16 0.36
C SER A 12 1.69 27.55 0.56
N TYR A 13 2.11 27.39 1.82
CA TYR A 13 3.38 26.77 2.17
C TYR A 13 3.50 25.32 1.67
N LEU A 14 2.43 24.52 1.80
CA LEU A 14 2.43 23.13 1.33
C LEU A 14 2.50 23.06 -0.20
N ILE A 15 1.80 23.96 -0.89
CA ILE A 15 1.85 24.04 -2.35
C ILE A 15 3.25 24.38 -2.85
N GLU A 16 3.93 25.35 -2.22
CA GLU A 16 5.31 25.70 -2.54
C GLU A 16 6.25 24.50 -2.38
N LEU A 17 6.15 23.76 -1.27
CA LEU A 17 6.94 22.55 -1.04
C LEU A 17 6.68 21.47 -2.10
N VAL A 18 5.42 21.25 -2.47
CA VAL A 18 5.07 20.27 -3.51
C VAL A 18 5.64 20.69 -4.86
N ASP A 19 5.62 21.98 -5.20
CA ASP A 19 6.19 22.50 -6.45
C ASP A 19 7.71 22.38 -6.52
N GLU A 20 8.40 22.63 -5.41
CA GLU A 20 9.84 22.38 -5.30
C GLU A 20 10.16 20.90 -5.51
N LEU A 21 9.41 20.01 -4.86
CA LEU A 21 9.60 18.57 -4.98
C LEU A 21 9.30 18.07 -6.39
N ALA A 22 8.24 18.58 -7.02
CA ALA A 22 7.85 18.27 -8.40
C ALA A 22 8.96 18.64 -9.39
N ARG A 23 9.57 19.83 -9.23
CA ARG A 23 10.73 20.24 -10.04
C ARG A 23 11.92 19.32 -9.82
N ARG A 24 12.23 18.98 -8.57
CA ARG A 24 13.37 18.11 -8.21
C ARG A 24 13.23 16.71 -8.80
N GLU A 25 12.03 16.14 -8.74
CA GLU A 25 11.76 14.77 -9.20
C GLU A 25 11.34 14.69 -10.67
N ARG A 26 11.24 15.83 -11.38
CA ARG A 26 10.68 15.94 -12.74
C ARG A 26 9.30 15.27 -12.88
N LYS A 27 8.45 15.46 -11.87
CA LYS A 27 7.07 14.94 -11.82
C LYS A 27 6.08 16.09 -11.91
N SER A 28 4.84 15.79 -12.28
CA SER A 28 3.75 16.77 -12.13
C SER A 28 3.38 16.95 -10.65
N ARG A 29 2.82 18.11 -10.30
CA ARG A 29 2.29 18.40 -8.96
C ARG A 29 1.34 17.29 -8.48
N SER A 30 0.41 16.87 -9.35
CA SER A 30 -0.55 15.80 -9.05
C SER A 30 0.14 14.47 -8.75
N ALA A 31 1.20 14.11 -9.49
CA ALA A 31 1.94 12.88 -9.24
C ALA A 31 2.67 12.91 -7.89
N VAL A 32 3.24 14.06 -7.51
CA VAL A 32 3.86 14.25 -6.20
C VAL A 32 2.84 14.13 -5.08
N ILE A 33 1.70 14.84 -5.17
CA ILE A 33 0.62 14.75 -4.18
C ILE A 33 0.15 13.31 -4.03
N LEU A 34 -0.08 12.60 -5.14
CA LEU A 34 -0.46 11.19 -5.10
C LEU A 34 0.59 10.34 -4.40
N SER A 35 1.88 10.54 -4.66
CA SER A 35 2.94 9.78 -3.98
C SER A 35 2.99 10.04 -2.48
N ILE A 36 2.76 11.29 -2.04
CA ILE A 36 2.70 11.66 -0.62
C ILE A 36 1.49 11.00 0.05
N LEU A 37 0.32 11.04 -0.59
CA LEU A 37 -0.88 10.38 -0.08
C LEU A 37 -0.71 8.86 -0.05
N GLU A 38 -0.13 8.28 -1.10
CA GLU A 38 0.22 6.87 -1.16
C GLU A 38 1.10 6.51 0.05
N ASP A 39 2.23 7.18 0.24
CA ASP A 39 3.14 6.96 1.37
C ASP A 39 2.41 7.12 2.71
N TYR A 40 1.71 8.24 2.95
CA TYR A 40 0.98 8.49 4.19
C TYR A 40 0.01 7.35 4.55
N PHE A 41 -0.78 6.88 3.58
CA PHE A 41 -1.77 5.84 3.83
C PHE A 41 -1.22 4.41 3.83
N SER A 42 0.02 4.20 3.41
CA SER A 42 0.62 2.88 3.30
C SER A 42 1.80 2.66 4.24
N ARG A 43 2.37 3.73 4.80
CA ARG A 43 3.50 3.69 5.73
C ARG A 43 3.17 2.82 6.94
N GLY A 44 4.01 1.80 7.15
CA GLY A 44 3.88 0.84 8.24
C GLY A 44 2.82 -0.24 8.06
N LYS A 45 2.06 -0.28 6.96
CA LYS A 45 1.02 -1.30 6.77
C LYS A 45 1.59 -2.67 6.41
N ARG A 46 1.12 -3.69 7.12
CA ARG A 46 1.46 -5.09 6.83
C ARG A 46 0.69 -5.57 5.59
N LEU A 47 1.23 -6.56 4.88
CA LEU A 47 0.61 -7.11 3.67
C LEU A 47 -0.83 -7.58 3.93
N GLY A 48 -1.06 -8.26 5.07
CA GLY A 48 -2.39 -8.73 5.46
C GLY A 48 -3.40 -7.59 5.65
N GLU A 49 -2.99 -6.46 6.23
CA GLU A 49 -3.88 -5.29 6.40
C GLU A 49 -4.26 -4.65 5.06
N LEU A 50 -3.33 -4.63 4.10
CA LEU A 50 -3.59 -4.12 2.76
C LEU A 50 -4.57 -5.01 2.00
N LEU A 51 -4.46 -6.33 2.14
CA LEU A 51 -5.38 -7.29 1.54
C LEU A 51 -6.79 -7.16 2.11
N VAL A 52 -6.92 -7.04 3.44
CA VAL A 52 -8.22 -6.85 4.11
C VAL A 52 -8.88 -5.53 3.69
N ARG A 53 -8.14 -4.42 3.71
CA ARG A 53 -8.68 -3.12 3.29
C ARG A 53 -9.16 -3.08 1.84
N ARG A 54 -8.59 -3.93 0.98
CA ARG A 54 -8.98 -4.07 -0.43
C ARG A 54 -10.12 -5.05 -0.66
N GLY A 55 -10.59 -5.73 0.39
CA GLY A 55 -11.62 -6.77 0.27
C GLY A 55 -11.11 -8.08 -0.33
N ALA A 56 -9.79 -8.23 -0.52
CA ALA A 56 -9.15 -9.42 -1.08
C ALA A 56 -8.96 -10.55 -0.04
N ALA A 57 -9.04 -10.23 1.25
CA ALA A 57 -8.94 -11.19 2.34
C ALA A 57 -9.80 -10.75 3.53
N THR A 58 -10.13 -11.66 4.44
CA THR A 58 -10.72 -11.32 5.74
C THR A 58 -9.68 -11.47 6.86
N PRO A 59 -9.87 -10.84 8.03
CA PRO A 59 -8.98 -11.03 9.18
C PRO A 59 -8.77 -12.50 9.54
N GLU A 60 -9.82 -13.32 9.44
CA GLU A 60 -9.79 -14.76 9.72
C GLU A 60 -8.89 -15.51 8.74
N THR A 61 -8.96 -15.14 7.45
CA THR A 61 -8.09 -15.68 6.40
C THR A 61 -6.62 -15.36 6.66
N ILE A 62 -6.33 -14.12 7.07
CA ILE A 62 -4.97 -13.70 7.43
C ILE A 62 -4.46 -14.49 8.64
N GLU A 63 -5.30 -14.68 9.66
CA GLU A 63 -4.92 -15.41 10.88
C GLU A 63 -4.66 -16.90 10.59
N LYS A 64 -5.44 -17.50 9.68
CA LYS A 64 -5.20 -18.87 9.21
C LYS A 64 -3.83 -19.01 8.54
N ALA A 65 -3.50 -18.10 7.63
CA ALA A 65 -2.20 -18.10 6.96
C ALA A 65 -1.03 -17.83 7.93
N LEU A 66 -1.21 -16.94 8.91
CA LEU A 66 -0.22 -16.69 9.97
C LEU A 66 -0.01 -17.90 10.86
N SER A 67 -1.07 -18.67 11.14
CA SER A 67 -0.97 -19.90 11.93
C SER A 67 -0.13 -20.96 11.23
N VAL A 68 -0.33 -21.15 9.91
CA VAL A 68 0.50 -22.03 9.07
C VAL A 68 1.95 -21.55 9.01
N GLN A 69 2.17 -20.24 8.92
CA GLN A 69 3.53 -19.67 8.94
C GLN A 69 4.24 -19.96 10.27
N ARG A 70 3.53 -19.82 11.39
CA ARG A 70 4.07 -20.00 12.75
C ARG A 70 4.30 -21.47 13.10
N SER A 71 3.44 -22.38 12.61
CA SER A 71 3.62 -23.83 12.84
C SER A 71 4.85 -24.37 12.12
N GLY A 72 5.34 -23.66 11.09
CA GLY A 72 6.49 -24.07 10.31
C GLY A 72 6.19 -25.20 9.33
N GLU A 73 4.90 -25.58 9.19
CA GLU A 73 4.42 -26.52 8.17
C GLU A 73 4.81 -26.07 6.75
N MET A 74 4.88 -24.74 6.56
CA MET A 74 5.26 -24.12 5.30
C MET A 74 6.29 -23.02 5.54
N ARG A 75 7.51 -23.22 5.02
CA ARG A 75 8.55 -22.18 5.01
C ARG A 75 8.34 -21.22 3.84
N ALA A 76 7.29 -20.43 3.93
CA ALA A 76 6.91 -19.46 2.90
C ALA A 76 6.53 -18.11 3.51
N ARG A 77 6.59 -17.05 2.69
CA ARG A 77 6.11 -15.72 3.07
C ARG A 77 4.59 -15.73 3.17
N ILE A 78 4.02 -14.79 3.93
CA ILE A 78 2.58 -14.77 4.18
C ILE A 78 1.76 -14.68 2.88
N GLY A 79 2.25 -13.95 1.87
CA GLY A 79 1.62 -13.88 0.55
C GLY A 79 1.62 -15.21 -0.19
N GLU A 80 2.74 -15.94 -0.16
CA GLU A 80 2.87 -17.28 -0.76
C GLU A 80 1.91 -18.25 -0.07
N ILE A 81 1.87 -18.26 1.27
CA ILE A 81 0.96 -19.09 2.06
C ILE A 81 -0.51 -18.81 1.70
N LEU A 82 -0.90 -17.54 1.60
CA LEU A 82 -2.27 -17.16 1.23
C LEU A 82 -2.65 -17.67 -0.17
N THR A 83 -1.68 -17.69 -1.09
CA THR A 83 -1.88 -18.14 -2.46
C THR A 83 -1.97 -19.67 -2.55
N GLU A 84 -1.06 -20.37 -1.87
CA GLU A 84 -1.02 -21.84 -1.81
C GLU A 84 -2.26 -22.43 -1.14
N LEU A 85 -2.80 -21.75 -0.12
CA LEU A 85 -4.04 -22.15 0.54
C LEU A 85 -5.30 -21.80 -0.28
N GLY A 86 -5.17 -21.19 -1.46
CA GLY A 86 -6.29 -20.76 -2.30
C GLY A 86 -7.16 -19.68 -1.66
N LEU A 87 -6.60 -18.94 -0.69
CA LEU A 87 -7.32 -17.99 0.13
C LEU A 87 -7.36 -16.58 -0.49
N VAL A 88 -6.35 -16.25 -1.29
CA VAL A 88 -6.19 -14.98 -2.01
C VAL A 88 -5.54 -15.27 -3.35
N SER A 89 -5.93 -14.55 -4.41
CA SER A 89 -5.33 -14.75 -5.73
C SER A 89 -3.89 -14.20 -5.80
N PRO A 90 -2.99 -14.81 -6.61
CA PRO A 90 -1.63 -14.30 -6.80
C PRO A 90 -1.60 -12.83 -7.23
N GLU A 91 -2.54 -12.42 -8.08
CA GLU A 91 -2.63 -11.06 -8.61
C GLU A 91 -3.03 -10.06 -7.52
N GLU A 92 -3.84 -10.44 -6.54
CA GLU A 92 -4.17 -9.61 -5.38
C GLU A 92 -2.99 -9.44 -4.44
N VAL A 93 -2.24 -10.52 -4.20
CA VAL A 93 -1.00 -10.50 -3.42
C VAL A 93 0.03 -9.58 -4.08
N GLU A 94 0.22 -9.68 -5.39
CA GLU A 94 1.13 -8.82 -6.16
C GLU A 94 0.72 -7.34 -6.07
N ARG A 95 -0.56 -7.02 -6.28
CA ARG A 95 -1.06 -5.64 -6.13
C ARG A 95 -0.85 -5.09 -4.73
N ALA A 96 -1.03 -5.90 -3.69
CA ALA A 96 -0.80 -5.49 -2.32
C ALA A 96 0.71 -5.30 -2.03
N LEU A 97 1.58 -6.15 -2.58
CA LEU A 97 3.04 -6.04 -2.47
C LEU A 97 3.58 -4.80 -3.18
N LEU A 98 3.05 -4.43 -4.34
CA LEU A 98 3.41 -3.18 -5.04
C LEU A 98 3.13 -1.95 -4.17
N VAL A 99 2.02 -1.96 -3.42
CA VAL A 99 1.72 -0.88 -2.48
C VAL A 99 2.60 -0.95 -1.25
N GLN A 100 2.97 -2.14 -0.78
CA GLN A 100 3.87 -2.27 0.37
C GLN A 100 5.32 -1.88 0.06
N SER A 101 5.81 -2.16 -1.16
CA SER A 101 7.22 -1.94 -1.55
C SER A 101 7.56 -0.48 -1.84
N ARG A 102 6.59 0.29 -2.36
CA ARG A 102 6.73 1.74 -2.62
C ARG A 102 7.05 2.61 -1.39
N VAL A 103 7.00 2.00 -0.21
CA VAL A 103 6.89 2.67 1.09
C VAL A 103 8.02 2.23 2.03
N ARG A 104 8.80 1.25 1.61
CA ARG A 104 9.94 0.70 2.37
C ARG A 104 11.27 1.40 2.07
N THR A 105 11.27 2.53 1.35
CA THR A 105 12.47 3.32 1.04
C THR A 105 12.47 4.58 1.88
#